data_AF-A0A7Y4U658-F1
#
_entry.id   AF-A0A7Y4U658-F1
#
_cell.length_a   1.000
_cell.length_b   1.000
_cell.length_c   1.000
_cell.angle_alpha   90.00
_cell.angle_beta   90.00
_cell.angle_gamma   90.00
#
_symmetry.space_group_name_H-M   'P 1'
#
loop_
_entity.id
_entity.type
_entity.pdbx_description
1 polymer ?
#
loop_
_entity_poly.entity_id
_entity_poly.type
_entity_poly.pdbx_seq_one_letter_code
_entity_poly.pdbx_strand_id
1 'polypeptide(L)'
;MRDRQIGWVLLMSVVLSVSGSRAYADMAGTATASSRTWKLVEEMTPEELKNVELRTDAPRHPEFPYMPAEAYPFTPPYTAEEMGYRLMEFTQRPRWSCMFANLWGSISAQGVLMNPGKSVTFMDYLDPQGVAAEFAKKPGEEMYRYLNQNTFPPDAEGSQRMTIRYRTDHEHVKKEESFFYSPSIRRVRHQVPFRRQDKFPNQAQTTDDATGRDAWEYTWKLIGTDVLSHTVRFPVTRPTVVLGIKGDATLHEVRTADLRLMG
;
A
#
# COMPACT_ATOMS: atom_id res chain seq x y z
N MET A 1 20.20 60.43 26.12
CA MET A 1 18.98 60.59 25.28
C MET A 1 18.96 59.39 24.34
N ARG A 2 18.45 58.24 24.80
CA ARG A 2 17.03 57.84 24.89
C ARG A 2 16.39 57.63 23.52
N ASP A 3 16.11 56.34 23.27
CA ASP A 3 14.82 55.81 22.83
C ASP A 3 14.14 56.49 21.65
N ARG A 4 13.98 55.75 20.54
CA ARG A 4 12.73 55.57 19.78
C ARG A 4 12.98 55.05 18.37
N GLN A 5 13.21 53.75 18.19
CA GLN A 5 12.93 53.07 16.89
C GLN A 5 12.56 51.58 17.04
N ILE A 6 11.95 51.16 18.16
CA ILE A 6 11.46 49.78 18.35
C ILE A 6 9.91 49.68 18.31
N GLY A 7 9.21 50.80 18.04
CA GLY A 7 7.75 50.88 18.19
C GLY A 7 6.87 50.40 17.02
N TRP A 8 7.42 50.16 15.82
CA TRP A 8 6.57 49.94 14.62
C TRP A 8 6.56 48.52 14.06
N VAL A 9 7.53 47.66 14.39
CA VAL A 9 7.55 46.27 13.89
C VAL A 9 6.65 45.33 14.71
N LEU A 10 6.36 45.69 15.96
CA LEU A 10 5.50 44.88 16.84
C LEU A 10 3.99 45.04 16.59
N LEU A 11 3.53 46.14 15.97
CA LEU A 11 2.10 46.36 15.75
C LEU A 11 1.54 45.64 14.50
N MET A 12 2.37 45.33 13.51
CA MET A 12 1.95 44.51 12.35
C MET A 12 1.94 43.00 12.65
N SER A 13 2.58 42.58 13.73
CA SER A 13 2.66 41.17 14.14
C SER A 13 1.44 40.73 14.97
N VAL A 14 0.69 41.67 15.56
CA VAL A 14 -0.48 41.35 16.41
C VAL A 14 -1.80 41.37 15.63
N VAL A 15 -1.88 42.05 14.48
CA VAL A 15 -3.12 42.05 13.65
C VAL A 15 -3.24 40.80 12.77
N LEU A 16 -2.14 40.14 12.40
CA LEU A 16 -2.18 38.83 11.71
C LEU A 16 -2.44 37.65 12.65
N SER A 17 -2.39 37.86 13.97
CA SER A 17 -2.52 36.81 14.98
C SER A 17 -3.95 36.67 15.54
N VAL A 18 -4.89 37.54 15.16
CA VAL A 18 -6.30 37.48 15.60
C VAL A 18 -7.26 37.16 14.45
N SER A 19 -6.81 37.26 13.19
CA SER A 19 -7.56 36.81 12.01
C SER A 19 -7.35 35.32 11.69
N GLY A 20 -6.19 34.75 12.06
CA GLY A 20 -5.90 33.33 11.86
C GLY A 20 -6.64 32.38 12.82
N SER A 21 -7.04 32.90 13.99
CA SER A 21 -7.71 32.10 15.04
C SER A 21 -9.21 31.96 14.83
N ARG A 22 -9.83 32.82 14.01
CA ARG A 22 -11.25 32.66 13.61
C ARG A 22 -11.42 31.72 12.41
N ALA A 23 -10.44 31.64 11.52
CA ALA A 23 -10.49 30.70 10.39
C ALA A 23 -10.33 29.23 10.81
N TYR A 24 -9.73 28.94 11.97
CA TYR A 24 -9.67 27.58 12.53
C TYR A 24 -10.88 27.21 13.40
N ALA A 25 -11.62 28.20 13.93
CA ALA A 25 -12.80 27.95 14.75
C ALA A 25 -14.04 27.61 13.90
N ASP A 26 -14.14 28.13 12.66
CA ASP A 26 -15.20 27.78 11.71
C ASP A 26 -14.94 26.47 10.94
N MET A 27 -13.79 25.83 11.13
CA MET A 27 -13.55 24.44 10.70
C MET A 27 -14.02 23.40 11.74
N ALA A 28 -14.65 23.83 12.83
CA ALA A 28 -15.63 22.99 13.51
C ALA A 28 -16.92 22.97 12.67
N GLY A 29 -16.78 22.55 11.40
CA GLY A 29 -17.90 22.15 10.59
C GLY A 29 -18.66 21.13 11.40
N THR A 30 -19.90 21.47 11.74
CA THR A 30 -20.93 20.51 12.08
C THR A 30 -20.74 19.35 11.12
N ALA A 31 -20.21 18.24 11.63
CA ALA A 31 -20.28 16.97 10.96
C ALA A 31 -21.77 16.68 10.85
N THR A 32 -22.39 17.25 9.81
CA THR A 32 -23.64 16.77 9.24
C THR A 32 -23.45 15.28 9.20
N ALA A 33 -24.32 14.56 9.92
CA ALA A 33 -24.27 13.12 10.06
C ALA A 33 -24.02 12.53 8.67
N SER A 34 -22.77 12.26 8.35
CA SER A 34 -22.37 11.62 7.11
C SER A 34 -23.09 10.30 7.21
N SER A 35 -24.12 10.09 6.39
CA SER A 35 -24.90 8.85 6.35
C SER A 35 -23.92 7.70 6.39
N ARG A 36 -23.83 7.04 7.54
CA ARG A 36 -22.82 6.01 7.78
C ARG A 36 -23.10 4.90 6.77
N THR A 37 -22.19 4.72 5.81
CA THR A 37 -22.34 3.70 4.77
C THR A 37 -21.93 2.32 5.28
N TRP A 38 -21.13 2.29 6.34
CA TRP A 38 -20.68 1.07 6.99
C TRP A 38 -21.65 0.60 8.08
N LYS A 39 -21.67 -0.71 8.31
CA LYS A 39 -22.46 -1.41 9.33
C LYS A 39 -21.55 -2.32 10.14
N LEU A 40 -21.73 -2.36 11.45
CA LEU A 40 -21.12 -3.38 12.30
C LEU A 40 -21.74 -4.75 12.04
N VAL A 41 -21.08 -5.81 12.50
CA VAL A 41 -21.60 -7.19 12.38
C VAL A 41 -23.00 -7.31 13.00
N GLU A 42 -23.25 -6.68 14.15
CA GLU A 42 -24.58 -6.69 14.79
C GLU A 42 -25.66 -5.92 14.00
N GLU A 43 -25.27 -5.08 13.06
CA GLU A 43 -26.17 -4.27 12.22
C GLU A 43 -26.40 -4.92 10.83
N MET A 44 -25.76 -6.06 10.56
CA MET A 44 -25.94 -6.81 9.32
C MET A 44 -27.32 -7.49 9.29
N THR A 45 -27.95 -7.43 8.13
CA THR A 45 -29.21 -8.12 7.87
C THR A 45 -29.02 -9.64 7.84
N PRO A 46 -30.08 -10.43 8.09
CA PRO A 46 -29.99 -11.89 7.97
C PRO A 46 -29.51 -12.37 6.59
N GLU A 47 -29.80 -11.63 5.52
CA GLU A 47 -29.34 -11.95 4.17
C GLU A 47 -27.83 -11.72 4.01
N GLU A 48 -27.30 -10.62 4.55
CA GLU A 48 -25.86 -10.35 4.55
C GLU A 48 -25.09 -11.41 5.35
N LEU A 49 -25.65 -11.86 6.48
CA LEU A 49 -25.06 -12.90 7.31
C LEU A 49 -25.03 -14.29 6.68
N LYS A 50 -25.88 -14.59 5.67
CA LYS A 50 -25.83 -15.89 4.97
C LYS A 50 -24.52 -16.15 4.25
N ASN A 51 -23.78 -15.10 3.89
CA ASN A 51 -22.52 -15.21 3.16
C ASN A 51 -21.30 -15.24 4.08
N VAL A 52 -21.50 -15.16 5.40
CA VAL A 52 -20.41 -14.94 6.34
C VAL A 52 -20.51 -15.88 7.52
N GLU A 53 -19.39 -16.49 7.85
CA GLU A 53 -19.26 -17.34 9.01
C GLU A 53 -18.47 -16.63 10.11
N LEU A 54 -19.14 -16.38 11.23
CA LEU A 54 -18.58 -15.61 12.35
C LEU A 54 -17.72 -16.44 13.31
N ARG A 55 -17.50 -17.73 13.01
CA ARG A 55 -16.60 -18.57 13.82
C ARG A 55 -15.19 -18.01 13.76
N THR A 56 -14.47 -18.06 14.88
CA THR A 56 -13.09 -17.57 14.97
C THR A 56 -12.05 -18.63 14.63
N ASP A 57 -12.48 -19.88 14.48
CA ASP A 57 -11.65 -21.06 14.25
C ASP A 57 -12.08 -21.79 12.97
N ALA A 58 -11.25 -21.72 11.93
CA ALA A 58 -11.40 -22.54 10.75
C ALA A 58 -10.67 -23.89 10.93
N PRO A 59 -11.25 -25.02 10.47
CA PRO A 59 -10.50 -26.26 10.31
C PRO A 59 -9.23 -26.02 9.49
N ARG A 60 -8.13 -26.72 9.80
CA ARG A 60 -6.82 -26.49 9.17
C ARG A 60 -6.50 -27.51 8.08
N HIS A 61 -5.77 -27.05 7.05
CA HIS A 61 -5.29 -27.96 6.01
C HIS A 61 -4.27 -28.96 6.59
N PRO A 62 -4.37 -30.26 6.28
CA PRO A 62 -3.54 -31.30 6.89
C PRO A 62 -2.04 -31.12 6.60
N GLU A 63 -1.68 -30.67 5.39
CA GLU A 63 -0.28 -30.47 4.99
C GLU A 63 0.23 -29.04 5.23
N PHE A 64 -0.67 -28.08 5.36
CA PHE A 64 -0.36 -26.65 5.47
C PHE A 64 -1.14 -26.06 6.65
N PRO A 65 -0.71 -26.28 7.90
CA PRO A 65 -1.51 -25.96 9.08
C PRO A 65 -1.88 -24.48 9.22
N TYR A 66 -1.19 -23.59 8.49
CA TYR A 66 -1.48 -22.16 8.44
C TYR A 66 -2.64 -21.81 7.48
N MET A 67 -3.10 -22.72 6.62
CA MET A 67 -4.23 -22.50 5.71
C MET A 67 -5.55 -23.05 6.26
N PRO A 68 -6.69 -22.49 5.86
CA PRO A 68 -8.00 -23.14 5.99
C PRO A 68 -8.01 -24.52 5.33
N ALA A 69 -8.80 -25.44 5.86
CA ALA A 69 -8.94 -26.80 5.32
C ALA A 69 -9.66 -26.81 3.97
N GLU A 70 -10.58 -25.88 3.72
CA GLU A 70 -11.20 -25.71 2.42
C GLU A 70 -10.13 -25.27 1.42
N ALA A 71 -10.06 -25.94 0.27
CA ALA A 71 -9.14 -25.56 -0.78
C ALA A 71 -9.57 -24.24 -1.42
N TYR A 72 -8.60 -23.37 -1.71
CA TYR A 72 -8.86 -22.18 -2.51
C TYR A 72 -9.26 -22.57 -3.95
N PRO A 73 -10.27 -21.92 -4.58
CA PRO A 73 -11.04 -20.78 -4.08
C PRO A 73 -12.14 -21.19 -3.10
N PHE A 74 -12.25 -20.43 -2.00
CA PHE A 74 -13.27 -20.66 -0.97
C PHE A 74 -14.68 -20.36 -1.48
N THR A 75 -15.67 -20.97 -0.82
CA THR A 75 -17.10 -20.83 -1.07
C THR A 75 -17.83 -20.24 0.14
N PRO A 76 -18.94 -19.50 -0.05
CA PRO A 76 -19.70 -18.96 1.07
C PRO A 76 -20.43 -20.08 1.83
N PRO A 77 -20.65 -19.92 3.16
CA PRO A 77 -20.32 -18.74 3.96
C PRO A 77 -18.82 -18.64 4.29
N TYR A 78 -18.24 -17.45 4.13
CA TYR A 78 -16.81 -17.24 4.33
C TYR A 78 -16.48 -16.91 5.79
N THR A 79 -15.46 -17.55 6.34
CA THR A 79 -14.83 -17.11 7.59
C THR A 79 -14.04 -15.81 7.38
N ALA A 80 -13.77 -15.08 8.47
CA ALA A 80 -12.92 -13.89 8.41
C ALA A 80 -11.51 -14.19 7.88
N GLU A 81 -10.98 -15.37 8.16
CA GLU A 81 -9.68 -15.82 7.68
C GLU A 81 -9.68 -16.01 6.16
N GLU A 82 -10.67 -16.72 5.62
CA GLU A 82 -10.81 -16.93 4.16
C GLU A 82 -10.98 -15.61 3.41
N MET A 83 -11.73 -14.66 3.99
CA MET A 83 -11.79 -13.29 3.46
C MET A 83 -10.43 -12.60 3.46
N GLY A 84 -9.62 -12.79 4.50
CA GLY A 84 -8.25 -12.28 4.59
C GLY A 84 -7.32 -12.86 3.53
N TYR A 85 -7.39 -14.17 3.28
CA TYR A 85 -6.69 -14.82 2.18
C TYR A 85 -7.10 -14.26 0.82
N ARG A 86 -8.40 -14.05 0.59
CA ARG A 86 -8.90 -13.41 -0.65
C ARG A 86 -8.48 -11.95 -0.78
N LEU A 87 -8.44 -11.20 0.31
CA LEU A 87 -7.96 -9.81 0.29
C LEU A 87 -6.49 -9.75 -0.17
N MET A 88 -5.67 -10.70 0.29
CA MET A 88 -4.25 -10.80 -0.03
C MET A 88 -3.98 -11.44 -1.41
N GLU A 89 -5.02 -11.87 -2.13
CA GLU A 89 -4.94 -12.29 -3.54
C GLU A 89 -4.46 -11.14 -4.44
N PHE A 90 -4.94 -9.93 -4.17
CA PHE A 90 -4.72 -8.74 -4.99
C PHE A 90 -3.37 -8.09 -4.69
N THR A 91 -2.30 -8.72 -5.18
CA THR A 91 -0.97 -8.10 -5.11
C THR A 91 -0.71 -7.17 -6.28
N GLN A 92 0.23 -6.24 -6.10
CA GLN A 92 0.74 -5.40 -7.18
C GLN A 92 1.51 -6.18 -8.27
N ARG A 93 1.72 -7.49 -8.11
CA ARG A 93 2.50 -8.32 -9.03
C ARG A 93 1.59 -9.29 -9.77
N PRO A 94 1.83 -9.51 -11.08
CA PRO A 94 1.16 -10.58 -11.81
C PRO A 94 1.52 -11.93 -11.18
N ARG A 95 0.63 -12.91 -11.23
CA ARG A 95 0.77 -14.25 -10.63
C ARG A 95 1.15 -15.32 -11.68
N TRP A 96 1.79 -14.89 -12.76
CA TRP A 96 2.23 -15.71 -13.88
C TRP A 96 3.53 -15.17 -14.45
N SER A 97 4.31 -16.04 -15.08
CA SER A 97 5.56 -15.64 -15.75
C SER A 97 5.25 -14.67 -16.89
N CYS A 98 5.88 -13.50 -16.87
CA CYS A 98 5.60 -12.44 -17.85
C CYS A 98 6.74 -11.42 -17.95
N MET A 99 6.64 -10.56 -18.97
CA MET A 99 7.48 -9.37 -19.10
C MET A 99 6.58 -8.14 -19.10
N PHE A 100 6.93 -7.12 -18.32
CA PHE A 100 6.19 -5.87 -18.27
C PHE A 100 7.09 -4.65 -18.11
N ALA A 101 6.64 -3.53 -18.67
CA ALA A 101 7.24 -2.23 -18.40
C ALA A 101 6.77 -1.73 -17.02
N ASN A 102 7.71 -1.41 -16.15
CA ASN A 102 7.44 -0.85 -14.84
C ASN A 102 7.75 0.65 -14.87
N LEU A 103 6.80 1.45 -14.40
CA LEU A 103 6.98 2.87 -14.14
C LEU A 103 6.74 3.08 -12.65
N TRP A 104 7.72 3.64 -11.96
CA TRP A 104 7.61 3.93 -10.55
C TRP A 104 7.99 5.37 -10.29
N GLY A 105 7.49 5.88 -9.18
CA GLY A 105 7.88 7.13 -8.56
C GLY A 105 7.43 7.05 -7.12
N SER A 106 8.08 7.77 -6.23
CA SER A 106 7.69 7.80 -4.82
C SER A 106 7.27 9.19 -4.43
N ILE A 107 6.33 9.33 -3.50
CA ILE A 107 5.96 10.63 -2.94
C ILE A 107 6.66 10.74 -1.58
N SER A 108 7.39 11.83 -1.35
CA SER A 108 8.01 12.11 -0.06
C SER A 108 6.93 12.32 1.01
N ALA A 109 7.30 12.26 2.29
CA ALA A 109 6.37 12.57 3.37
C ALA A 109 5.78 14.01 3.28
N GLN A 110 6.46 14.91 2.55
CA GLN A 110 6.04 16.28 2.29
C GLN A 110 5.19 16.43 1.01
N GLY A 111 4.87 15.33 0.31
CA GLY A 111 4.02 15.37 -0.88
C GLY A 111 4.75 15.64 -2.20
N VAL A 112 6.09 15.51 -2.24
CA VAL A 112 6.88 15.77 -3.46
C VAL A 112 7.11 14.47 -4.21
N LEU A 113 6.82 14.44 -5.51
CA LEU A 113 7.15 13.30 -6.37
C LEU A 113 8.68 13.23 -6.57
N MET A 114 9.27 12.15 -6.08
CA MET A 114 10.70 11.86 -6.10
C MET A 114 11.00 10.67 -7.00
N ASN A 115 12.07 10.82 -7.79
CA ASN A 115 12.77 9.77 -8.51
C ASN A 115 11.87 8.89 -9.38
N PRO A 116 11.17 9.46 -10.39
CA PRO A 116 10.47 8.65 -11.37
C PRO A 116 11.50 7.80 -12.13
N GLY A 117 11.21 6.51 -12.27
CA GLY A 117 12.05 5.55 -12.97
C GLY A 117 11.26 4.72 -13.97
N LYS A 118 11.97 4.17 -14.95
CA LYS A 118 11.40 3.24 -15.94
C LYS A 118 12.31 2.03 -16.08
N SER A 119 11.71 0.86 -16.21
CA SER A 119 12.42 -0.39 -16.36
C SER A 119 11.57 -1.40 -17.10
N VAL A 120 12.24 -2.40 -17.65
CA VAL A 120 11.60 -3.62 -18.11
C VAL A 120 11.85 -4.69 -17.06
N THR A 121 10.79 -5.37 -16.65
CA THR A 121 10.85 -6.46 -15.67
C THR A 121 10.49 -7.77 -16.36
N PHE A 122 11.34 -8.77 -16.18
CA PHE A 122 11.09 -10.17 -16.51
C PHE A 122 10.77 -10.89 -15.21
N MET A 123 9.60 -11.50 -15.13
CA MET A 123 9.13 -12.21 -13.95
C MET A 123 8.93 -13.68 -14.30
N ASP A 124 9.47 -14.55 -13.45
CA ASP A 124 9.44 -16.00 -13.59
C ASP A 124 8.85 -16.61 -12.32
N TYR A 125 7.72 -17.28 -12.46
CA TYR A 125 7.09 -18.09 -11.42
C TYR A 125 7.47 -19.55 -11.60
N LEU A 126 7.80 -20.20 -10.50
CA LEU A 126 7.99 -21.65 -10.50
C LEU A 126 6.64 -22.35 -10.63
N ASP A 127 6.60 -23.43 -11.42
CA ASP A 127 5.39 -24.26 -11.50
C ASP A 127 5.12 -25.00 -10.17
N PRO A 128 3.84 -25.23 -9.81
CA PRO A 128 2.65 -24.66 -10.44
C PRO A 128 2.52 -23.15 -10.15
N GLN A 129 1.91 -22.40 -11.07
CA GLN A 129 1.71 -20.94 -10.96
C GLN A 129 0.30 -20.60 -10.45
N GLY A 130 0.09 -19.34 -10.06
CA GLY A 130 -1.19 -18.83 -9.61
C GLY A 130 -1.37 -18.82 -8.09
N VAL A 131 -2.48 -18.23 -7.65
CA VAL A 131 -2.76 -17.91 -6.24
C VAL A 131 -2.77 -19.17 -5.37
N ALA A 132 -3.47 -20.22 -5.80
CA ALA A 132 -3.55 -21.48 -5.07
C ALA A 132 -2.16 -22.11 -4.86
N ALA A 133 -1.31 -22.05 -5.88
CA ALA A 133 0.03 -22.59 -5.81
C ALA A 133 0.93 -21.82 -4.83
N GLU A 134 0.79 -20.49 -4.77
CA GLU A 134 1.52 -19.68 -3.79
C GLU A 134 1.11 -19.96 -2.35
N PHE A 135 -0.19 -20.15 -2.10
CA PHE A 135 -0.65 -20.50 -0.75
C PHE A 135 -0.12 -21.87 -0.31
N ALA A 136 0.02 -22.81 -1.24
CA ALA A 136 0.60 -24.13 -0.99
C ALA A 136 2.15 -24.12 -0.87
N LYS A 137 2.84 -22.99 -1.07
CA LYS A 137 4.29 -22.90 -0.79
C LYS A 137 4.54 -22.86 0.71
N LYS A 138 5.55 -23.62 1.15
CA LYS A 138 5.98 -23.61 2.56
C LYS A 138 6.85 -22.39 2.84
N PRO A 139 6.83 -21.82 4.06
CA PRO A 139 7.80 -20.82 4.47
C PRO A 139 9.24 -21.23 4.13
N GLY A 140 10.00 -20.31 3.55
CA GLY A 140 11.35 -20.55 3.05
C GLY A 140 11.44 -21.02 1.59
N GLU A 141 10.35 -21.48 0.96
CA GLU A 141 10.35 -21.84 -0.45
C GLU A 141 10.34 -20.62 -1.37
N GLU A 142 10.99 -20.72 -2.52
CA GLU A 142 10.95 -19.71 -3.58
C GLU A 142 9.53 -19.63 -4.17
N MET A 143 8.97 -18.42 -4.18
CA MET A 143 7.68 -18.14 -4.83
C MET A 143 7.90 -17.77 -6.30
N TYR A 144 8.77 -16.78 -6.54
CA TYR A 144 9.11 -16.29 -7.87
C TYR A 144 10.43 -15.54 -7.84
N ARG A 145 10.96 -15.26 -9.03
CA ARG A 145 12.09 -14.37 -9.23
C ARG A 145 11.79 -13.37 -10.33
N TYR A 146 12.44 -12.23 -10.27
CA TYR A 146 12.33 -11.24 -11.32
C TYR A 146 13.64 -10.51 -11.57
N LEU A 147 13.93 -10.29 -12.84
CA LEU A 147 15.02 -9.44 -13.30
C LEU A 147 14.44 -8.11 -13.76
N ASN A 148 14.83 -7.05 -13.08
CA ASN A 148 14.53 -5.68 -13.46
C ASN A 148 15.73 -5.06 -14.17
N GLN A 149 15.52 -4.43 -15.33
CA GLN A 149 16.54 -3.61 -15.99
C GLN A 149 16.06 -2.17 -16.12
N ASN A 150 16.79 -1.24 -15.53
CA ASN A 150 16.50 0.18 -15.62
C ASN A 150 16.78 0.70 -17.03
N THR A 151 15.79 1.40 -17.58
CA THR A 151 15.90 2.16 -18.85
C THR A 151 15.86 3.67 -18.61
N PHE A 152 15.54 4.10 -17.37
CA PHE A 152 15.57 5.48 -16.90
C PHE A 152 15.59 5.48 -15.36
N PRO A 153 16.28 6.42 -14.69
CA PRO A 153 17.02 7.58 -15.21
C PRO A 153 18.39 7.25 -15.83
N PRO A 154 19.01 8.19 -16.60
CA PRO A 154 20.27 7.94 -17.32
C PRO A 154 21.44 7.49 -16.45
N ASP A 155 21.52 7.95 -15.20
CA ASP A 155 22.55 7.56 -14.23
C ASP A 155 22.42 6.11 -13.76
N ALA A 156 21.22 5.53 -13.87
CA ALA A 156 20.93 4.13 -13.55
C ALA A 156 20.68 3.28 -14.80
N GLU A 157 20.77 3.82 -16.00
CA GLU A 157 20.43 3.12 -17.23
C GLU A 157 21.32 1.88 -17.45
N GLY A 158 20.70 0.76 -17.80
CA GLY A 158 21.37 -0.52 -17.97
C GLY A 158 21.76 -1.22 -16.67
N SER A 159 21.53 -0.62 -15.50
CA SER A 159 21.62 -1.34 -14.23
C SER A 159 20.52 -2.39 -14.14
N GLN A 160 20.84 -3.52 -13.53
CA GLN A 160 19.90 -4.63 -13.37
C GLN A 160 19.83 -5.09 -11.92
N ARG A 161 18.65 -5.51 -11.50
CA ARG A 161 18.43 -6.17 -10.21
C ARG A 161 17.69 -7.47 -10.43
N MET A 162 18.33 -8.59 -10.11
CA MET A 162 17.64 -9.86 -9.91
C MET A 162 17.17 -9.93 -8.46
N THR A 163 15.91 -10.24 -8.24
CA THR A 163 15.35 -10.50 -6.91
C THR A 163 14.67 -11.86 -6.91
N ILE A 164 14.98 -12.66 -5.90
CA ILE A 164 14.31 -13.93 -5.60
C ILE A 164 13.43 -13.71 -4.38
N ARG A 165 12.17 -14.11 -4.47
CA ARG A 165 11.17 -13.94 -3.42
C ARG A 165 10.87 -15.27 -2.76
N TYR A 166 10.86 -15.28 -1.44
CA TYR A 166 10.56 -16.45 -0.63
C TYR A 166 9.25 -16.28 0.13
N ARG A 167 8.61 -17.40 0.45
CA ARG A 167 7.47 -17.45 1.35
C ARG A 167 7.93 -17.20 2.78
N THR A 168 7.17 -16.44 3.56
CA THR A 168 7.60 -16.04 4.92
C THR A 168 6.64 -16.47 6.02
N ASP A 169 7.18 -16.59 7.23
CA ASP A 169 6.41 -16.73 8.46
C ASP A 169 7.15 -16.05 9.62
N HIS A 170 6.84 -16.43 10.86
CA HIS A 170 7.48 -15.91 12.06
C HIS A 170 8.94 -16.42 12.25
N GLU A 171 9.32 -17.55 11.64
CA GLU A 171 10.65 -18.17 11.76
C GLU A 171 11.51 -17.85 10.52
N HIS A 172 10.95 -18.00 9.33
CA HIS A 172 11.49 -17.70 8.02
C HIS A 172 11.15 -16.26 7.63
N VAL A 173 11.88 -15.32 8.23
CA VAL A 173 11.67 -13.88 8.00
C VAL A 173 12.37 -13.33 6.75
N LYS A 174 13.24 -14.13 6.10
CA LYS A 174 13.95 -13.74 4.88
C LYS A 174 12.96 -13.69 3.72
N LYS A 175 12.62 -12.48 3.31
CA LYS A 175 11.62 -12.24 2.28
C LYS A 175 12.19 -12.25 0.87
N GLU A 176 13.33 -11.59 0.70
CA GLU A 176 13.96 -11.38 -0.59
C GLU A 176 15.46 -11.62 -0.51
N GLU A 177 16.00 -12.12 -1.61
CA GLU A 177 17.42 -12.10 -1.92
C GLU A 177 17.62 -11.33 -3.20
N SER A 178 18.67 -10.49 -3.29
CA SER A 178 18.87 -9.71 -4.51
C SER A 178 20.33 -9.56 -4.93
N PHE A 179 20.51 -9.49 -6.24
CA PHE A 179 21.79 -9.33 -6.91
C PHE A 179 21.70 -8.11 -7.81
N PHE A 180 22.61 -7.15 -7.60
CA PHE A 180 22.64 -5.91 -8.35
C PHE A 180 23.81 -5.88 -9.32
N TYR A 181 23.51 -5.70 -10.60
CA TYR A 181 24.49 -5.45 -11.64
C TYR A 181 24.65 -3.94 -11.87
N SER A 182 25.89 -3.48 -11.80
CA SER A 182 26.27 -2.10 -12.13
C SER A 182 27.02 -2.04 -13.47
N PRO A 183 26.52 -1.30 -14.47
CA PRO A 183 27.13 -1.26 -15.80
C PRO A 183 28.45 -0.48 -15.83
N SER A 184 28.61 0.54 -14.97
CA SER A 184 29.81 1.38 -14.92
C SER A 184 31.07 0.61 -14.52
N ILE A 185 30.92 -0.39 -13.65
CA ILE A 185 32.02 -1.26 -13.20
C ILE A 185 31.90 -2.71 -13.67
N ARG A 186 30.81 -3.04 -14.39
CA ARG A 186 30.49 -4.37 -14.95
C ARG A 186 30.58 -5.49 -13.90
N ARG A 187 29.99 -5.27 -12.73
CA ARG A 187 30.01 -6.25 -11.63
C ARG A 187 28.62 -6.50 -11.09
N VAL A 188 28.39 -7.76 -10.71
CA VAL A 188 27.25 -8.20 -9.92
C VAL A 188 27.65 -8.25 -8.45
N ARG A 189 26.79 -7.74 -7.57
CA ARG A 189 26.98 -7.81 -6.12
C ARG A 189 25.70 -8.32 -5.45
N HIS A 190 25.85 -9.33 -4.62
CA HIS A 190 24.80 -9.73 -3.69
C HIS A 190 24.52 -8.58 -2.72
N GLN A 191 23.25 -8.25 -2.53
CA GLN A 191 22.80 -7.22 -1.60
C GLN A 191 22.35 -7.89 -0.30
N VAL A 192 22.67 -7.27 0.83
CA VAL A 192 22.13 -7.71 2.12
C VAL A 192 20.60 -7.53 2.08
N PRO A 193 19.81 -8.55 2.42
CA PRO A 193 18.36 -8.42 2.50
C PRO A 193 17.95 -7.29 3.43
N PHE A 194 16.96 -6.50 3.01
CA PHE A 194 16.35 -5.49 3.87
C PHE A 194 15.62 -6.17 5.02
N ARG A 195 15.63 -5.55 6.20
CA ARG A 195 14.75 -5.99 7.28
C ARG A 195 13.34 -5.53 6.97
N ARG A 196 12.36 -6.31 7.42
CA ARG A 196 10.93 -6.10 7.15
C ARG A 196 10.44 -4.69 7.51
N GLN A 197 10.93 -4.18 8.64
CA GLN A 197 10.62 -2.86 9.20
C GLN A 197 11.47 -1.71 8.64
N ASP A 198 12.46 -2.00 7.79
CA ASP A 198 13.30 -0.95 7.23
C ASP A 198 12.46 -0.10 6.28
N LYS A 199 12.58 1.22 6.45
CA LYS A 199 11.95 2.20 5.56
C LYS A 199 12.73 2.30 4.27
N PHE A 200 12.03 2.45 3.16
CA PHE A 200 12.69 2.85 1.92
C PHE A 200 13.23 4.29 2.07
N PRO A 201 14.44 4.58 1.54
CA PRO A 201 15.00 5.93 1.61
C PRO A 201 14.02 6.97 1.07
N ASN A 202 13.74 8.01 1.85
CA ASN A 202 12.84 9.13 1.52
C ASN A 202 11.37 8.74 1.27
N GLN A 203 10.93 7.55 1.70
CA GLN A 203 9.54 7.12 1.59
C GLN A 203 8.95 6.85 2.98
N ALA A 204 7.63 6.99 3.08
CA ALA A 204 6.90 6.64 4.31
C ALA A 204 6.73 5.11 4.49
N GLN A 205 6.80 4.35 3.38
CA GLN A 205 6.58 2.90 3.37
C GLN A 205 7.81 2.10 3.82
N THR A 206 7.56 1.01 4.54
CA THR A 206 8.52 -0.03 4.89
C THR A 206 8.60 -1.11 3.82
N THR A 207 9.59 -2.01 3.95
CA THR A 207 9.71 -3.19 3.08
C THR A 207 8.47 -4.09 3.12
N ASP A 208 7.86 -4.25 4.30
CA ASP A 208 6.62 -5.00 4.43
C ASP A 208 5.42 -4.32 3.77
N ASP A 209 5.32 -3.00 3.83
CA ASP A 209 4.26 -2.24 3.15
C ASP A 209 4.34 -2.41 1.62
N ALA A 210 5.55 -2.28 1.05
CA ALA A 210 5.73 -2.33 -0.39
C ALA A 210 5.61 -3.75 -0.96
N THR A 211 5.83 -4.78 -0.15
CA THR A 211 5.91 -6.16 -0.64
C THR A 211 4.85 -7.09 -0.06
N GLY A 212 4.01 -6.62 0.85
CA GLY A 212 2.90 -7.36 1.48
C GLY A 212 3.36 -8.43 2.46
N ARG A 213 2.56 -8.73 3.49
CA ARG A 213 2.77 -9.88 4.37
C ARG A 213 1.80 -10.99 3.98
N ASP A 214 2.09 -12.21 4.40
CA ASP A 214 1.24 -13.35 4.08
C ASP A 214 0.00 -13.39 4.98
N ALA A 215 -1.13 -13.88 4.46
CA ALA A 215 -2.42 -13.82 5.15
C ALA A 215 -2.41 -14.52 6.52
N TRP A 216 -1.66 -15.61 6.66
CA TRP A 216 -1.52 -16.35 7.91
C TRP A 216 -0.67 -15.64 8.99
N GLU A 217 0.06 -14.58 8.64
CA GLU A 217 0.79 -13.78 9.64
C GLU A 217 -0.16 -12.88 10.46
N TYR A 218 -1.45 -12.91 10.15
CA TYR A 218 -2.49 -12.12 10.79
C TYR A 218 -3.54 -13.01 11.45
N THR A 219 -4.13 -12.49 12.51
CA THR A 219 -5.42 -12.99 13.01
C THR A 219 -6.53 -12.12 12.44
N TRP A 220 -7.46 -12.74 11.74
CA TRP A 220 -8.53 -12.04 11.04
C TRP A 220 -9.78 -11.97 11.90
N LYS A 221 -10.44 -10.81 11.87
CA LYS A 221 -11.74 -10.59 12.51
C LYS A 221 -12.60 -9.73 11.61
N LEU A 222 -13.82 -10.18 11.36
CA LEU A 222 -14.84 -9.36 10.72
C LEU A 222 -15.33 -8.31 11.72
N ILE A 223 -15.23 -7.03 11.34
CA ILE A 223 -15.72 -5.90 12.14
C ILE A 223 -17.05 -5.39 11.60
N GLY A 224 -17.28 -5.51 10.30
CA GLY A 224 -18.46 -4.98 9.64
C GLY A 224 -18.36 -5.03 8.13
N THR A 225 -19.28 -4.35 7.46
CA THR A 225 -19.35 -4.22 6.00
C THR A 225 -19.50 -2.75 5.61
N ASP A 226 -19.08 -2.39 4.41
CA ASP A 226 -19.25 -1.05 3.84
C ASP A 226 -19.49 -1.15 2.33
N VAL A 227 -19.98 -0.08 1.74
CA VAL A 227 -20.23 0.02 0.29
C VAL A 227 -18.96 0.48 -0.41
N LEU A 228 -18.33 -0.42 -1.17
CA LEU A 228 -17.01 -0.23 -1.81
C LEU A 228 -16.87 1.09 -2.61
N SER A 229 -17.91 1.51 -3.33
CA SER A 229 -17.90 2.77 -4.10
C SER A 229 -17.81 4.04 -3.23
N HIS A 230 -18.01 3.90 -1.91
CA HIS A 230 -17.94 4.97 -0.93
C HIS A 230 -16.76 4.80 0.04
N THR A 231 -15.98 3.72 -0.06
CA THR A 231 -14.91 3.39 0.90
C THR A 231 -13.58 4.07 0.56
N VAL A 232 -13.27 4.30 -0.71
CA VAL A 232 -12.08 5.06 -1.09
C VAL A 232 -12.37 6.55 -0.98
N ARG A 233 -12.32 7.07 0.26
CA ARG A 233 -12.44 8.51 0.53
C ARG A 233 -11.06 9.08 0.73
N PHE A 234 -10.79 10.20 0.08
CA PHE A 234 -9.80 11.12 0.62
C PHE A 234 -10.20 11.51 2.04
N PRO A 235 -9.23 11.80 2.93
CA PRO A 235 -9.54 12.22 4.29
C PRO A 235 -10.55 13.37 4.28
N VAL A 236 -11.66 13.23 5.02
CA VAL A 236 -12.65 14.30 5.22
C VAL A 236 -12.05 15.54 5.88
N THR A 237 -10.85 15.42 6.43
CA THR A 237 -10.03 16.53 6.97
C THR A 237 -9.31 17.35 5.89
N ARG A 238 -9.36 16.93 4.62
CA ARG A 238 -8.76 17.66 3.49
C ARG A 238 -9.84 17.94 2.43
N PRO A 239 -10.50 19.12 2.49
CA PRO A 239 -11.58 19.47 1.56
C PRO A 239 -11.08 19.70 0.13
N THR A 240 -9.78 19.97 -0.04
CA THR A 240 -9.13 20.15 -1.34
C THR A 240 -7.81 19.38 -1.42
N VAL A 241 -7.43 19.03 -2.65
CA VAL A 241 -6.12 18.47 -3.00
C VAL A 241 -5.58 19.17 -4.24
N VAL A 242 -4.26 19.19 -4.38
CA VAL A 242 -3.60 19.75 -5.56
C VAL A 242 -3.31 18.63 -6.54
N LEU A 243 -3.85 18.73 -7.76
CA LEU A 243 -3.67 17.76 -8.83
C LEU A 243 -2.96 18.40 -10.03
N GLY A 244 -2.02 17.67 -10.63
CA GLY A 244 -1.52 17.99 -11.96
C GLY A 244 -2.49 17.49 -13.01
N ILE A 245 -3.09 18.38 -13.81
CA ILE A 245 -3.95 17.98 -14.92
C ILE A 245 -3.06 17.67 -16.13
N LYS A 246 -3.34 16.56 -16.81
CA LYS A 246 -2.53 16.07 -17.93
C LYS A 246 -2.51 17.11 -19.06
N GLY A 247 -1.32 17.58 -19.43
CA GLY A 247 -1.08 18.34 -20.65
C GLY A 247 -0.58 19.78 -20.46
N ASP A 248 -0.74 20.38 -19.28
CA ASP A 248 -0.33 21.78 -19.05
C ASP A 248 0.75 21.97 -17.97
N ALA A 249 1.15 20.90 -17.27
CA ALA A 249 2.11 20.92 -16.16
C ALA A 249 1.75 21.89 -15.01
N THR A 250 0.50 22.37 -14.97
CA THR A 250 -0.01 23.26 -13.94
C THR A 250 -0.71 22.45 -12.85
N LEU A 251 -0.61 22.99 -11.64
CA LEU A 251 -1.19 22.41 -10.43
C LEU A 251 -2.51 23.11 -10.14
N HIS A 252 -3.59 22.34 -10.06
CA HIS A 252 -4.93 22.83 -9.80
C HIS A 252 -5.39 22.37 -8.43
N GLU A 253 -5.97 23.29 -7.66
CA GLU A 253 -6.69 22.92 -6.44
C GLU A 253 -8.06 22.37 -6.84
N VAL A 254 -8.30 21.11 -6.50
CA VAL A 254 -9.54 20.40 -6.81
C VAL A 254 -10.23 20.01 -5.51
N ARG A 255 -11.55 20.17 -5.46
CA ARG A 255 -12.32 19.72 -4.31
C ARG A 255 -12.29 18.21 -4.23
N THR A 256 -11.94 17.73 -3.05
CA THR A 256 -11.85 16.33 -2.74
C THR A 256 -13.15 15.55 -3.00
N ALA A 257 -14.30 16.19 -2.77
CA ALA A 257 -15.63 15.61 -3.01
C ALA A 257 -15.96 15.39 -4.50
N ASP A 258 -15.26 16.08 -5.41
CA ASP A 258 -15.46 15.96 -6.85
C ASP A 258 -14.60 14.83 -7.46
N LEU A 259 -13.67 14.27 -6.68
CA LEU A 259 -12.77 13.22 -7.13
C LEU A 259 -13.41 11.85 -6.97
N ARG A 260 -13.55 11.13 -8.09
CA ARG A 260 -13.91 9.72 -8.11
C ARG A 260 -12.63 8.92 -8.32
N LEU A 261 -12.23 8.14 -7.32
CA LEU A 261 -11.02 7.31 -7.39
C LEU A 261 -11.18 6.09 -8.32
N MET A 262 -12.41 5.77 -8.70
CA MET A 262 -12.76 4.75 -9.68
C MET A 262 -13.91 5.28 -10.56
N GLY A 263 -13.56 5.83 -11.72
CA GLY A 263 -14.47 6.36 -12.74
C GLY A 263 -13.74 6.53 -14.05
#